data_AF-A0A218P522-F1
#
_entry.id   AF-A0A218P522-F1
#
_cell.length_a   1.000
_cell.length_b   1.000
_cell.length_c   1.000
_cell.angle_alpha   90.00
_cell.angle_beta   90.00
_cell.angle_gamma   90.00
#
_symmetry.space_group_name_H-M   'P 1'
#
loop_
_entity.id
_entity.type
_entity.pdbx_description
1 polymer ?
#
loop_
_entity_poly.entity_id
_entity_poly.type
_entity_poly.pdbx_seq_one_letter_code
_entity_poly.pdbx_strand_id
1 'polypeptide(L)'
;MGSGLLFLFIAAVTGIYWFMFWRFMKETGQMKDERGRRINQIASEKILIIVQMMLLVGLLASEKFETLDASKILALIYVVAIFGHASLRYYYSRVM
;
A
#
# COMPACT_ATOMS: atom_id res chain seq x y z
N MET A 1 11.93 13.05 13.74
CA MET A 1 11.02 13.83 12.87
C MET A 1 9.73 14.05 13.65
N GLY A 2 9.26 15.30 13.74
CA GLY A 2 7.98 15.60 14.39
C GLY A 2 6.81 14.94 13.64
N SER A 3 5.74 14.59 14.36
CA SER A 3 4.53 13.96 13.83
C SER A 3 3.97 14.68 12.59
N GLY A 4 4.06 16.01 12.54
CA GLY A 4 3.63 16.82 11.38
C GLY A 4 4.41 16.57 10.09
N LEU A 5 5.74 16.39 10.15
CA LEU A 5 6.55 16.09 8.96
C LEU A 5 6.25 14.70 8.40
N LEU A 6 5.99 13.75 9.29
CA LEU A 6 5.67 12.37 8.93
C LEU A 6 4.28 12.29 8.28
N PHE A 7 3.32 13.06 8.81
CA PHE A 7 2.00 13.23 8.18
C PHE A 7 2.08 13.83 6.77
N LEU A 8 2.85 14.92 6.60
CA LEU A 8 3.03 15.56 5.28
C LEU A 8 3.69 14.61 4.27
N PHE A 9 4.67 13.82 4.71
CA PHE A 9 5.31 12.81 3.87
C PHE A 9 4.32 11.73 3.43
N ILE A 10 3.53 11.18 4.36
CA ILE A 10 2.49 10.20 4.04
C ILE A 10 1.50 10.80 3.04
N ALA A 11 0.96 11.99 3.31
CA ALA A 11 -0.01 12.65 2.46
C ALA A 11 0.53 12.89 1.04
N ALA A 12 1.80 13.28 0.90
CA ALA A 12 2.44 13.46 -0.40
C ALA A 12 2.57 12.12 -1.17
N VAL A 13 3.03 11.06 -0.49
CA VAL A 13 3.15 9.72 -1.10
C VAL A 13 1.79 9.16 -1.49
N THR A 14 0.76 9.36 -0.65
CA THR A 14 -0.63 9.01 -0.98
C THR A 14 -1.11 9.73 -2.22
N GLY A 15 -0.88 11.05 -2.31
CA GLY A 15 -1.28 11.86 -3.44
C GLY A 15 -0.61 11.41 -4.73
N ILE A 16 0.69 11.13 -4.69
CA ILE A 16 1.46 10.61 -5.83
C ILE A 16 0.92 9.24 -6.25
N TYR A 17 0.71 8.31 -5.31
CA TYR A 17 0.17 7.00 -5.61
C TYR A 17 -1.24 7.10 -6.22
N TRP A 18 -2.11 7.92 -5.64
CA TRP A 18 -3.45 8.11 -6.15
C TRP A 18 -3.44 8.71 -7.55
N PHE A 19 -2.59 9.71 -7.80
CA PHE A 19 -2.44 10.31 -9.12
C PHE A 19 -1.90 9.31 -10.15
N MET A 20 -0.86 8.54 -9.81
CA MET A 20 -0.32 7.49 -10.68
C MET A 20 -1.35 6.41 -10.97
N PHE A 21 -2.07 5.96 -9.94
CA PHE A 21 -3.12 4.95 -10.07
C PHE A 21 -4.26 5.46 -10.93
N TRP A 22 -4.74 6.68 -10.71
CA TRP A 22 -5.79 7.33 -11.49
C TRP A 22 -5.40 7.53 -12.95
N ARG A 23 -4.18 8.02 -13.19
CA ARG A 23 -3.65 8.19 -14.55
C ARG A 23 -3.54 6.87 -15.28
N PHE A 24 -2.96 5.85 -14.63
CA PHE A 24 -2.89 4.49 -15.18
C PHE A 24 -4.28 3.94 -15.51
N MET A 25 -5.22 4.09 -14.59
CA MET A 25 -6.61 3.68 -14.74
C MET A 25 -7.31 4.34 -15.92
N LYS A 26 -7.05 5.64 -16.14
CA LYS A 26 -7.63 6.43 -17.23
C LYS A 26 -6.97 6.13 -18.57
N GLU A 27 -5.65 5.96 -18.61
CA GLU A 27 -4.87 5.78 -19.84
C GLU A 27 -4.92 4.34 -20.38
N THR A 28 -4.96 3.32 -19.50
CA THR A 28 -4.90 1.92 -19.96
C THR A 28 -6.26 1.25 -20.13
N GLY A 29 -7.35 1.87 -19.66
CA GLY A 29 -8.69 1.29 -19.72
C GLY A 29 -8.81 -0.07 -19.01
N GLN A 30 -7.83 -0.47 -18.20
CA GLN A 30 -7.69 -1.85 -17.69
C GLN A 30 -8.84 -2.35 -16.80
N MET A 31 -9.69 -1.47 -16.25
CA MET A 31 -10.91 -1.94 -15.56
C MET A 31 -12.04 -2.32 -16.52
N LYS A 32 -11.97 -1.96 -17.81
CA LYS A 32 -12.89 -2.45 -18.84
C LYS A 32 -12.48 -3.83 -19.36
N ASP A 33 -11.22 -4.21 -19.18
CA ASP A 33 -10.67 -5.52 -19.52
C ASP A 33 -10.73 -6.46 -18.30
N GLU A 34 -11.27 -7.67 -18.48
CA GLU A 34 -11.33 -8.69 -17.44
C GLU A 34 -9.95 -9.07 -16.90
N ARG A 35 -8.91 -9.03 -17.75
CA ARG A 35 -7.53 -9.31 -17.33
C ARG A 35 -7.03 -8.27 -16.34
N GLY A 36 -7.23 -6.98 -16.62
CA GLY A 36 -6.82 -5.89 -15.73
C GLY A 36 -7.57 -5.91 -14.40
N ARG A 37 -8.86 -6.29 -14.41
CA ARG A 37 -9.65 -6.51 -13.19
C ARG A 37 -9.08 -7.65 -12.34
N ARG A 38 -8.78 -8.80 -12.94
CA ARG A 38 -8.18 -9.94 -12.23
C ARG A 38 -6.82 -9.60 -11.62
N ILE A 39 -5.96 -8.91 -12.37
CA ILE A 39 -4.64 -8.47 -11.87
C ILE A 39 -4.80 -7.55 -10.66
N ASN A 40 -5.70 -6.56 -10.73
CA ASN A 40 -5.91 -5.65 -9.61
C ASN A 40 -6.48 -6.36 -8.38
N GLN A 41 -7.39 -7.31 -8.59
CA GLN A 41 -7.96 -8.12 -7.51
C GLN A 41 -6.89 -8.99 -6.83
N ILE A 42 -6.08 -9.72 -7.59
CA ILE A 42 -5.00 -10.56 -7.03
C ILE A 42 -3.98 -9.69 -6.30
N ALA A 43 -3.58 -8.54 -6.87
CA ALA A 43 -2.65 -7.62 -6.21
C ALA A 43 -3.24 -7.08 -4.90
N SER A 44 -4.52 -6.72 -4.89
CA SER A 44 -5.25 -6.26 -3.71
C SER A 44 -5.39 -7.34 -2.63
N GLU A 45 -5.72 -8.57 -3.00
CA GLU A 45 -5.85 -9.69 -2.05
C GLU A 45 -4.51 -10.01 -1.39
N LYS A 46 -3.43 -10.07 -2.19
CA LYS A 46 -2.09 -10.37 -1.65
C LYS A 46 -1.59 -9.27 -0.73
N ILE A 47 -1.76 -8.00 -1.11
CA ILE A 47 -1.31 -6.90 -0.24
C ILE A 47 -2.16 -6.78 1.02
N LEU A 48 -3.46 -7.07 0.95
CA LEU A 48 -4.35 -7.04 2.12
C LEU A 48 -3.88 -8.05 3.19
N ILE A 49 -3.54 -9.28 2.77
CA ILE A 49 -3.02 -10.31 3.69
C ILE A 49 -1.71 -9.82 4.34
N ILE A 50 -0.80 -9.25 3.56
CA ILE A 50 0.49 -8.72 4.08
C ILE A 50 0.23 -7.61 5.10
N VAL A 51 -0.63 -6.66 4.77
CA VAL A 51 -0.98 -5.53 5.65
C VAL A 51 -1.64 -6.03 6.94
N GLN A 52 -2.56 -6.99 6.88
CA GLN A 52 -3.20 -7.57 8.06
C GLN A 52 -2.18 -8.27 8.97
N MET A 53 -1.25 -9.04 8.39
CA MET A 53 -0.17 -9.68 9.16
C MET A 53 0.75 -8.64 9.82
N MET A 54 1.12 -7.59 9.09
CA MET A 54 1.95 -6.52 9.64
C MET A 54 1.22 -5.72 10.73
N LEU A 55 -0.10 -5.51 10.61
CA LEU A 55 -0.91 -4.87 11.66
C LEU A 55 -0.91 -5.71 12.93
N LEU A 56 -1.11 -7.02 12.81
CA LEU A 56 -1.11 -7.94 13.95
C LEU A 56 0.27 -7.96 14.65
N VAL A 57 1.34 -8.12 13.88
CA VAL A 57 2.72 -8.09 14.41
C VAL A 57 3.05 -6.73 15.00
N GLY A 58 2.63 -5.65 14.33
CA GLY A 58 2.82 -4.28 14.77
C GLY A 58 2.15 -3.98 16.10
N LEU A 59 0.91 -4.46 16.29
CA LEU A 59 0.17 -4.33 17.55
C LEU A 59 0.88 -5.06 18.69
N LEU A 60 1.20 -6.35 18.49
CA LEU A 60 1.92 -7.17 19.48
C LEU A 60 3.29 -6.58 19.82
N ALA A 61 4.00 -6.04 18.83
CA ALA A 61 5.29 -5.41 19.04
C ALA A 61 5.18 -4.07 19.78
N SER A 62 4.17 -3.26 19.48
CA SER A 62 3.93 -1.99 20.17
C SER A 62 3.53 -2.18 21.64
N GLU A 63 2.82 -3.26 21.97
CA GLU A 63 2.49 -3.61 23.36
C GLU A 63 3.69 -4.16 24.12
N LYS A 64 4.58 -4.90 23.45
CA LYS A 64 5.70 -5.59 24.10
C LYS A 64 6.97 -4.74 24.19
N PHE A 65 7.12 -3.73 23.33
CA PHE A 65 8.29 -2.86 23.29
C PHE A 65 7.87 -1.39 23.41
N GLU A 66 8.07 -0.79 24.58
CA GLU A 66 7.72 0.61 24.87
C GLU A 66 8.40 1.63 23.95
N THR A 67 9.50 1.24 23.30
CA THR A 67 10.23 2.09 22.34
C THR A 67 9.61 2.13 20.95
N LEU A 68 8.66 1.25 20.65
CA LEU A 68 7.99 1.17 19.35
C LEU A 68 6.72 2.02 19.34
N ASP A 69 6.85 3.21 18.77
CA ASP A 69 5.72 4.11 18.49
C ASP A 69 4.79 3.50 17.45
N ALA A 70 3.57 3.15 17.87
CA ALA A 70 2.51 2.60 17.04
C ALA A 70 2.22 3.47 15.81
N SER A 71 2.39 4.80 15.91
CA SER A 71 2.19 5.73 14.81
C SER A 71 3.18 5.50 13.67
N LYS A 72 4.45 5.20 14.02
CA LYS A 72 5.50 4.91 13.03
C LYS A 72 5.32 3.54 12.40
N ILE A 73 4.84 2.57 13.17
CA ILE A 73 4.48 1.25 12.65
C ILE A 73 3.34 1.36 11.64
N LEU A 74 2.27 2.09 11.98
CA LEU A 74 1.16 2.33 11.05
C LEU A 74 1.61 3.06 9.78
N ALA A 75 2.48 4.06 9.91
CA ALA A 75 3.07 4.74 8.77
C ALA A 75 3.85 3.80 7.85
N LEU A 76 4.65 2.90 8.41
CA LEU A 76 5.38 1.89 7.65
C LEU A 76 4.42 0.93 6.93
N ILE A 77 3.41 0.43 7.64
CA ILE A 77 2.39 -0.45 7.06
C ILE A 77 1.68 0.23 5.90
N TYR A 78 1.37 1.52 6.05
CA TYR A 78 0.73 2.31 5.01
C TYR A 78 1.61 2.44 3.76
N VAL A 79 2.91 2.71 3.93
CA VAL A 79 3.89 2.74 2.83
C VAL A 79 3.94 1.38 2.13
N VAL A 80 4.01 0.27 2.89
CA VAL A 80 4.00 -1.07 2.32
C VAL A 80 2.71 -1.35 1.57
N ALA A 81 1.55 -0.95 2.09
CA ALA A 81 0.26 -1.14 1.42
C ALA A 81 0.25 -0.47 0.04
N ILE A 82 0.73 0.77 -0.04
CA ILE A 82 0.77 1.54 -1.28
C ILE A 82 1.78 0.95 -2.27
N PHE A 83 3.05 0.85 -1.87
CA PHE A 83 4.11 0.44 -2.78
C PHE A 83 4.03 -1.04 -3.11
N GLY A 84 3.63 -1.87 -2.15
CA GLY A 84 3.41 -3.29 -2.35
C GLY A 84 2.27 -3.57 -3.32
N HIS A 85 1.14 -2.86 -3.21
CA HIS A 85 0.05 -2.99 -4.18
C HIS A 85 0.50 -2.57 -5.58
N ALA A 86 1.16 -1.41 -5.71
CA ALA A 86 1.68 -0.93 -6.99
C ALA A 86 2.65 -1.93 -7.63
N SER A 87 3.58 -2.46 -6.83
CA SER A 87 4.60 -3.41 -7.28
C SER A 87 4.00 -4.75 -7.71
N LEU A 88 3.06 -5.29 -6.93
CA LEU A 88 2.36 -6.53 -7.26
C LEU A 88 1.55 -6.38 -8.54
N ARG A 89 0.83 -5.26 -8.69
CA ARG A 89 0.07 -4.98 -9.91
C ARG A 89 0.99 -4.86 -11.13
N TYR A 90 2.12 -4.16 -10.99
CA TYR A 90 3.12 -4.06 -12.05
C TYR A 90 3.67 -5.43 -12.43
N TYR A 91 4.07 -6.23 -11.44
CA TYR A 91 4.54 -7.60 -11.66
C TYR A 91 3.52 -8.45 -12.41
N TYR A 92 2.28 -8.53 -11.92
CA TYR A 92 1.25 -9.35 -12.55
C TYR A 92 0.86 -8.86 -13.94
N SER A 93 0.92 -7.54 -14.22
CA SER A 93 0.71 -7.03 -15.58
C SER A 93 1.79 -7.46 -16.59
N ARG A 94 2.96 -7.89 -16.12
CA ARG A 94 4.05 -8.38 -16.96
C ARG A 94 4.03 -9.90 -17.14
N VAL A 95 3.43 -10.63 -16.20
CA VAL A 95 3.51 -12.10 -16.13
C VAL A 95 2.19 -12.79 -16.51
N MET A 96 1.03 -12.17 -16.26
CA MET A 96 -0.30 -12.67 -16.63
C MET A 96 -0.85 -11.87 -17.79
#